data_AF-U2RNY6-F1
#
_entry.id   AF-U2RNY6-F1
#
_cell.length_a   1.000
_cell.length_b   1.000
_cell.length_c   1.000
_cell.angle_alpha   90.00
_cell.angle_beta   90.00
_cell.angle_gamma   90.00
#
_symmetry.space_group_name_H-M   'P 1'
#
loop_
_entity.id
_entity.type
_entity.pdbx_description
1 polymer ?
#
loop_
_entity_poly.entity_id
_entity_poly.type
_entity_poly.pdbx_seq_one_letter_code
_entity_poly.pdbx_strand_id
1 'polypeptide(L)'
;MHSDDLLPGDTPLRLIDEEGSGRPHEHHPFPTADRLVDGYRRLVLGRRLNEQADALVRQGKLAVYPSSYGQEAAEVAAALVLGEQDWLFPTYRDTVAVITRGVDPFEALLMLRGDWHSGYDPREHNVAPQATPLATQLLHAVGFAHAARLRGEDTVVLAMCGDGATSEGDFHEALNFAAVFHLPVVFLVQNNGYAISVPLSRQTAAPSIAHKGIGYGMRGRRVDGNDLAALLALL
;
A
#
# COMPACT_ATOMS: atom_id res chain seq x y z
N MET A 1 -20.54 -4.82 -15.70
CA MET A 1 -20.41 -4.34 -14.31
C MET A 1 -21.62 -3.45 -14.06
N HIS A 2 -22.48 -3.81 -13.12
CA HIS A 2 -23.62 -2.97 -12.76
C HIS A 2 -23.12 -1.78 -11.92
N SER A 3 -23.84 -0.65 -11.93
CA SER A 3 -23.48 0.54 -11.14
C SER A 3 -23.29 0.21 -9.66
N ASP A 4 -24.10 -0.72 -9.16
CA ASP A 4 -24.15 -1.08 -7.75
C ASP A 4 -22.90 -1.88 -7.31
N ASP A 5 -22.20 -2.52 -8.25
CA ASP A 5 -20.94 -3.24 -7.98
C ASP A 5 -19.75 -2.31 -7.70
N LEU A 6 -19.88 -1.02 -8.09
CA LEU A 6 -18.84 0.00 -7.97
C LEU A 6 -18.88 0.72 -6.63
N LEU A 7 -20.04 0.76 -5.97
CA LEU A 7 -20.19 1.44 -4.68
C LEU A 7 -19.36 0.71 -3.61
N PRO A 8 -18.52 1.44 -2.84
CA PRO A 8 -17.83 0.84 -1.71
C PRO A 8 -18.85 0.54 -0.60
N GLY A 9 -18.57 -0.49 0.21
CA GLY A 9 -19.40 -0.81 1.37
C GLY A 9 -19.46 0.33 2.40
N ASP A 10 -20.59 0.41 3.09
CA ASP A 10 -20.87 1.42 4.13
C ASP A 10 -19.87 1.37 5.29
N THR A 11 -19.40 0.16 5.62
CA THR A 11 -18.39 -0.08 6.65
C THR A 11 -17.14 -0.72 6.04
N PRO A 12 -15.94 -0.44 6.59
CA PRO A 12 -14.74 -1.15 6.20
C PRO A 12 -14.87 -2.66 6.49
N LEU A 13 -14.39 -3.49 5.57
CA LEU A 13 -14.22 -4.93 5.81
C LEU A 13 -13.36 -5.14 7.05
N ARG A 14 -13.82 -6.03 7.93
CA ARG A 14 -13.14 -6.44 9.15
C ARG A 14 -13.48 -7.89 9.47
N LEU A 15 -12.45 -8.68 9.72
CA LEU A 15 -12.47 -10.08 10.12
C LEU A 15 -12.00 -10.27 11.56
N ILE A 16 -11.19 -9.38 12.13
CA ILE A 16 -10.74 -9.38 13.53
C ILE A 16 -11.08 -8.01 14.13
N ASP A 17 -11.81 -8.00 15.24
CA ASP A 17 -12.10 -6.75 15.96
C ASP A 17 -10.98 -6.33 16.94
N GLU A 18 -11.16 -5.18 17.59
CA GLU A 18 -10.16 -4.55 18.46
C GLU A 18 -9.85 -5.41 19.70
N GLU A 19 -10.79 -6.28 20.10
CA GLU A 19 -10.62 -7.27 21.16
C GLU A 19 -9.93 -8.56 20.68
N GLY A 20 -9.62 -8.67 19.38
CA GLY A 20 -8.99 -9.84 18.77
C GLY A 20 -9.97 -10.97 18.42
N SER A 21 -11.29 -10.71 18.43
CA SER A 21 -12.31 -11.71 18.12
C SER A 21 -12.53 -11.83 16.61
N GLY A 22 -12.48 -13.07 16.11
CA GLY A 22 -12.75 -13.38 14.71
C GLY A 22 -14.24 -13.25 14.36
N ARG A 23 -14.54 -12.57 13.27
CA ARG A 23 -15.88 -12.42 12.69
C ARG A 23 -15.90 -13.03 11.29
N PRO A 24 -16.64 -14.13 11.07
CA PRO A 24 -16.80 -14.70 9.74
C PRO A 24 -17.43 -13.70 8.78
N HIS A 25 -16.96 -13.70 7.53
CA HIS A 25 -17.54 -12.89 6.46
C HIS A 25 -17.88 -13.80 5.27
N GLU A 26 -19.05 -13.61 4.67
CA GLU A 26 -19.58 -14.52 3.64
C GLU A 26 -18.68 -14.59 2.39
N HIS A 27 -18.19 -13.44 1.94
CA HIS A 27 -17.40 -13.35 0.70
C HIS A 27 -15.88 -13.29 0.90
N HIS A 28 -15.42 -13.24 2.16
CA HIS A 28 -14.00 -13.09 2.49
C HIS A 28 -13.63 -14.15 3.52
N PRO A 29 -13.16 -15.33 3.07
CA PRO A 29 -12.78 -16.39 3.98
C PRO A 29 -11.58 -15.97 4.82
N PHE A 30 -11.52 -16.48 6.04
CA PHE A 30 -10.41 -16.22 6.93
C PHE A 30 -9.09 -16.76 6.35
N PRO A 31 -7.98 -16.01 6.40
CA PRO A 31 -6.68 -16.55 6.03
C PRO A 31 -6.29 -17.73 6.91
N THR A 32 -5.43 -18.60 6.39
CA THR A 32 -4.93 -19.75 7.15
C THR A 32 -4.12 -19.31 8.36
N ALA A 33 -4.09 -20.14 9.41
CA ALA A 33 -3.33 -19.86 10.62
C ALA A 33 -1.85 -19.57 10.33
N ASP A 34 -1.23 -20.32 9.42
CA ASP A 34 0.17 -20.12 9.03
C ASP A 34 0.41 -18.74 8.40
N ARG A 35 -0.51 -18.27 7.53
CA ARG A 35 -0.42 -16.92 6.94
C ARG A 35 -0.58 -15.84 8.01
N LEU A 36 -1.48 -16.03 8.96
CA LEU A 36 -1.67 -15.08 10.07
C LEU A 36 -0.46 -15.04 11.01
N VAL A 37 0.15 -16.19 11.31
CA VAL A 37 1.36 -16.26 12.15
C VAL A 37 2.55 -15.61 11.45
N ASP A 38 2.73 -15.85 10.14
CA ASP A 38 3.81 -15.19 9.39
C ASP A 38 3.59 -13.68 9.30
N GLY A 39 2.37 -13.24 9.01
CA GLY A 39 2.04 -11.83 9.01
C GLY A 39 2.20 -11.17 10.37
N TYR A 40 1.81 -11.84 11.46
CA TYR A 40 2.04 -11.35 12.83
C TYR A 40 3.54 -11.21 13.14
N ARG A 41 4.37 -12.17 12.74
CA ARG A 41 5.83 -12.04 12.87
C ARG A 41 6.34 -10.79 12.17
N ARG A 42 5.87 -10.53 10.95
CA ARG A 42 6.26 -9.35 10.15
C ARG A 42 5.74 -8.04 10.76
N LEU A 43 4.56 -8.03 11.39
CA LEU A 43 4.07 -6.87 12.16
C LEU A 43 5.02 -6.53 13.31
N VAL A 44 5.45 -7.53 14.08
CA VAL A 44 6.40 -7.33 15.19
C VAL A 44 7.73 -6.79 14.67
N LEU A 45 8.25 -7.34 13.57
CA LEU A 45 9.47 -6.84 12.93
C LEU A 45 9.30 -5.40 12.42
N GLY A 46 8.18 -5.08 11.78
CA GLY A 46 7.85 -3.73 11.30
C GLY A 46 7.82 -2.70 12.45
N ARG A 47 7.20 -3.06 13.58
CA ARG A 47 7.24 -2.21 14.78
C ARG A 47 8.66 -1.97 15.28
N ARG A 48 9.49 -3.02 15.35
CA ARG A 48 10.89 -2.90 15.79
C ARG A 48 11.74 -2.07 14.82
N LEU A 49 11.50 -2.20 13.52
CA LEU A 49 12.13 -1.36 12.51
C LEU A 49 11.78 0.12 12.73
N ASN A 50 10.49 0.44 12.90
CA ASN A 50 10.03 1.81 13.15
C ASN A 50 10.72 2.41 14.38
N GLU A 51 10.74 1.68 15.51
CA GLU A 51 11.40 2.13 16.74
C GLU A 51 12.91 2.38 16.54
N GLN A 52 13.58 1.49 15.80
CA GLN A 52 15.02 1.60 15.57
C GLN A 52 15.37 2.71 14.59
N ALA A 53 14.61 2.88 13.52
CA ALA A 53 14.83 3.94 12.55
C ALA A 53 14.59 5.33 13.18
N ASP A 54 13.58 5.47 14.05
CA ASP A 54 13.38 6.68 14.84
C ASP A 54 14.59 6.99 15.75
N ALA A 55 15.17 5.95 16.38
CA ALA A 55 16.39 6.11 17.17
C ALA A 55 17.60 6.54 16.30
N LEU A 56 17.73 6.01 15.09
CA LEU A 56 18.78 6.38 14.14
C LEU A 56 18.64 7.83 13.66
N VAL A 57 17.41 8.32 13.42
CA VAL A 57 17.17 9.74 13.11
C VAL A 57 17.64 10.62 14.27
N ARG A 58 17.27 10.29 15.51
CA ARG A 58 17.69 11.06 16.71
C ARG A 58 19.21 11.07 16.92
N GLN A 59 19.91 10.05 16.45
CA GLN A 59 21.37 9.96 16.47
C GLN A 59 22.05 10.64 15.27
N GLY A 60 21.29 11.20 14.32
CA GLY A 60 21.81 11.78 13.09
C GLY A 60 22.39 10.75 12.11
N LYS A 61 21.97 9.48 12.21
CA LYS A 61 22.40 8.38 11.33
C LYS A 61 21.49 8.20 10.10
N LEU A 62 20.25 8.63 10.19
CA LEU A 62 19.33 8.81 9.06
C LEU A 62 18.99 10.29 8.93
N ALA A 63 18.89 10.78 7.69
CA ALA A 63 18.52 12.17 7.44
C ALA A 63 17.03 12.40 7.76
N VAL A 64 16.18 11.44 7.39
CA VAL A 64 14.74 11.44 7.69
C VAL A 64 14.24 10.01 7.82
N TYR A 65 13.20 9.78 8.62
CA TYR A 65 12.47 8.52 8.61
C TYR A 65 10.96 8.78 8.73
N PRO A 66 10.19 8.61 7.64
CA PRO A 66 8.75 8.69 7.68
C PRO A 66 8.17 7.39 8.27
N SER A 67 7.95 7.37 9.58
CA SER A 67 7.48 6.19 10.30
C SER A 67 6.11 5.70 9.80
N SER A 68 5.96 4.38 9.69
CA SER A 68 4.70 3.69 9.40
C SER A 68 3.99 3.19 10.66
N TYR A 69 4.34 3.75 11.82
CA TYR A 69 3.71 3.40 13.10
C TYR A 69 2.18 3.52 13.02
N GLY A 70 1.47 2.42 13.26
CA GLY A 70 0.01 2.34 13.17
C GLY A 70 -0.50 2.02 11.76
N GLN A 71 0.38 1.75 10.80
CA GLN A 71 0.06 1.34 9.42
C GLN A 71 0.74 0.02 9.03
N GLU A 72 1.42 -0.66 9.97
CA GLU A 72 2.23 -1.82 9.65
C GLU A 72 1.43 -2.97 9.01
N ALA A 73 0.15 -3.13 9.36
CA ALA A 73 -0.69 -4.18 8.79
C ALA A 73 -0.97 -3.96 7.30
N ALA A 74 -1.25 -2.72 6.88
CA ALA A 74 -1.43 -2.40 5.47
C ALA A 74 -0.16 -2.68 4.65
N GLU A 75 1.00 -2.29 5.17
CA GLU A 75 2.29 -2.51 4.52
C GLU A 75 2.70 -3.99 4.46
N VAL A 76 2.54 -4.71 5.57
CA VAL A 76 2.84 -6.14 5.63
C VAL A 76 1.92 -6.93 4.69
N ALA A 77 0.61 -6.62 4.70
CA ALA A 77 -0.34 -7.28 3.81
C ALA A 77 0.01 -7.02 2.34
N ALA A 78 0.29 -5.76 1.97
CA ALA A 78 0.67 -5.38 0.61
C ALA A 78 1.83 -6.21 0.06
N ALA A 79 2.84 -6.48 0.88
CA ALA A 79 3.98 -7.30 0.46
C ALA A 79 3.66 -8.81 0.44
N LEU A 80 2.81 -9.30 1.35
CA LEU A 80 2.48 -10.72 1.49
C LEU A 80 1.48 -11.26 0.47
N VAL A 81 0.69 -10.40 -0.16
CA VAL A 81 -0.31 -10.80 -1.16
C VAL A 81 0.29 -10.91 -2.57
N LEU A 82 1.45 -10.29 -2.80
CA LEU A 82 2.11 -10.26 -4.10
C LEU A 82 2.75 -11.62 -4.42
N GLY A 83 2.39 -12.19 -5.55
CA GLY A 83 3.06 -13.35 -6.14
C GLY A 83 4.49 -13.02 -6.58
N GLU A 84 5.24 -14.03 -7.02
CA GLU A 84 6.66 -13.84 -7.39
C GLU A 84 6.85 -12.85 -8.55
N GLN A 85 5.93 -12.82 -9.52
CA GLN A 85 5.99 -11.95 -10.70
C GLN A 85 5.52 -10.52 -10.41
N ASP A 86 4.81 -10.32 -9.30
CA ASP A 86 4.08 -9.08 -9.02
C ASP A 86 5.00 -7.99 -8.47
N TRP A 87 4.64 -6.75 -8.78
CA TRP A 87 5.46 -5.59 -8.47
C TRP A 87 4.83 -4.69 -7.41
N LEU A 88 5.65 -4.24 -6.47
CA LEU A 88 5.30 -3.23 -5.48
C LEU A 88 5.81 -1.86 -5.91
N PHE A 89 4.95 -0.85 -5.87
CA PHE A 89 5.29 0.56 -6.09
C PHE A 89 5.05 1.37 -4.79
N PRO A 90 6.08 1.50 -3.94
CA PRO A 90 5.97 2.12 -2.63
C PRO A 90 6.11 3.66 -2.66
N THR A 91 5.64 4.30 -1.59
CA THR A 91 5.97 5.68 -1.22
C THR A 91 7.21 5.72 -0.31
N TYR A 92 7.64 6.93 0.03
CA TYR A 92 8.67 7.19 1.05
C TYR A 92 8.34 6.63 2.45
N ARG A 93 7.07 6.35 2.77
CA ARG A 93 6.65 5.83 4.09
C ARG A 93 6.69 4.31 4.15
N ASP A 94 6.62 3.64 3.01
CA ASP A 94 6.31 2.21 2.92
C ASP A 94 7.53 1.29 3.15
N THR A 95 8.40 1.68 4.07
CA THR A 95 9.66 0.98 4.35
C THR A 95 9.41 -0.43 4.91
N VAL A 96 8.35 -0.63 5.69
CA VAL A 96 7.98 -1.96 6.19
C VAL A 96 7.51 -2.84 5.04
N ALA A 97 6.76 -2.31 4.07
CA ALA A 97 6.35 -3.07 2.88
C ALA A 97 7.57 -3.52 2.07
N VAL A 98 8.51 -2.59 1.81
CA VAL A 98 9.76 -2.84 1.07
C VAL A 98 10.59 -3.95 1.72
N ILE A 99 10.82 -3.88 3.03
CA ILE A 99 11.57 -4.91 3.76
C ILE A 99 10.79 -6.22 3.85
N THR A 100 9.47 -6.17 4.02
CA THR A 100 8.62 -7.37 4.03
C THR A 100 8.68 -8.10 2.68
N ARG A 101 8.90 -7.37 1.58
CA ARG A 101 9.11 -7.92 0.24
C ARG A 101 10.50 -8.53 0.02
N GLY A 102 11.39 -8.43 1.01
CA GLY A 102 12.68 -9.13 1.05
C GLY A 102 13.90 -8.24 0.81
N VAL A 103 13.73 -6.93 0.67
CA VAL A 103 14.84 -5.98 0.60
C VAL A 103 15.56 -5.93 1.95
N ASP A 104 16.90 -5.91 1.95
CA ASP A 104 17.67 -5.77 3.18
C ASP A 104 17.35 -4.44 3.88
N PRO A 105 17.15 -4.42 5.22
CA PRO A 105 16.82 -3.20 5.94
C PRO A 105 17.82 -2.06 5.77
N PHE A 106 19.12 -2.35 5.60
CA PHE A 106 20.10 -1.30 5.37
C PHE A 106 19.90 -0.66 4.00
N GLU A 107 19.67 -1.48 2.97
CA GLU A 107 19.39 -1.02 1.61
C GLU A 107 18.11 -0.20 1.52
N ALA A 108 17.02 -0.67 2.14
CA ALA A 108 15.76 0.06 2.19
C ALA A 108 15.91 1.45 2.86
N LEU A 109 16.85 1.60 3.79
CA LEU A 109 17.10 2.86 4.49
C LEU A 109 18.09 3.79 3.78
N LEU A 110 18.80 3.36 2.73
CA LEU A 110 19.85 4.16 2.08
C LEU A 110 19.33 5.48 1.47
N MET A 111 18.14 5.44 0.85
CA MET A 111 17.50 6.65 0.33
C MET A 111 17.16 7.64 1.46
N LEU A 112 16.62 7.13 2.56
CA LEU A 112 16.22 7.89 3.74
C LEU A 112 17.42 8.43 4.55
N ARG A 113 18.56 7.75 4.44
CA ARG A 113 19.85 8.24 4.93
C ARG A 113 20.39 9.42 4.10
N GLY A 114 19.99 9.52 2.83
CA GLY A 114 20.48 10.54 1.89
C GLY A 114 21.78 10.15 1.18
N ASP A 115 22.12 8.86 1.13
CA ASP A 115 23.37 8.38 0.51
C ASP A 115 23.22 8.16 -1.00
N TRP A 116 22.13 7.52 -1.46
CA TRP A 116 21.87 7.23 -2.89
C TRP A 116 20.37 7.22 -3.21
N HIS A 117 20.01 7.23 -4.50
CA HIS A 117 18.61 7.30 -4.94
C HIS A 117 17.80 6.01 -4.73
N SER A 118 18.46 4.84 -4.72
CA SER A 118 17.89 3.54 -4.38
C SER A 118 18.97 2.69 -3.74
N GLY A 119 18.68 2.04 -2.62
CA GLY A 119 19.66 1.18 -1.95
C GLY A 119 19.73 -0.25 -2.46
N TYR A 120 18.75 -0.67 -3.27
CA TYR A 120 18.58 -2.04 -3.77
C TYR A 120 18.32 -2.03 -5.28
N ASP A 121 18.51 -3.18 -5.95
CA ASP A 121 18.07 -3.39 -7.33
C ASP A 121 16.56 -3.68 -7.36
N PRO A 122 15.74 -2.83 -8.00
CA PRO A 122 14.30 -3.06 -8.10
C PRO A 122 13.92 -4.42 -8.70
N ARG A 123 14.74 -4.97 -9.61
CA ARG A 123 14.45 -6.22 -10.32
C ARG A 123 14.71 -7.46 -9.48
N GLU A 124 15.55 -7.38 -8.46
CA GLU A 124 15.83 -8.51 -7.58
C GLU A 124 14.63 -8.81 -6.66
N HIS A 125 13.90 -7.77 -6.27
CA HIS A 125 12.79 -7.88 -5.32
C HIS A 125 11.40 -7.62 -5.95
N ASN A 126 11.35 -7.20 -7.22
CA ASN A 126 10.15 -6.68 -7.86
C ASN A 126 9.52 -5.53 -7.05
N VAL A 127 10.36 -4.59 -6.62
CA VAL A 127 9.99 -3.42 -5.84
C VAL A 127 10.54 -2.18 -6.52
N ALA A 128 9.69 -1.25 -6.95
CA ALA A 128 10.16 0.02 -7.45
C ALA A 128 10.88 0.82 -6.34
N PRO A 129 11.83 1.71 -6.66
CA PRO A 129 12.41 2.62 -5.68
C PRO A 129 11.31 3.42 -4.96
N GLN A 130 11.50 3.68 -3.66
CA GLN A 130 10.59 4.54 -2.90
C GLN A 130 10.48 5.93 -3.52
N ALA A 131 9.27 6.46 -3.60
CA ALA A 131 9.02 7.78 -4.18
C ALA A 131 8.71 8.84 -3.11
N THR A 132 9.46 9.94 -3.13
CA THR A 132 9.21 11.12 -2.29
C THR A 132 8.14 12.06 -2.87
N PRO A 133 8.17 12.42 -4.17
CA PRO A 133 7.08 13.19 -4.78
C PRO A 133 5.78 12.41 -4.76
N LEU A 134 4.73 13.01 -4.18
CA LEU A 134 3.44 12.33 -3.99
C LEU A 134 2.82 11.90 -5.32
N ALA A 135 2.17 10.73 -5.30
CA ALA A 135 1.43 10.12 -6.40
C ALA A 135 2.19 9.79 -7.70
N THR A 136 3.40 10.32 -7.93
CA THR A 136 4.19 10.07 -9.14
C THR A 136 4.42 8.57 -9.43
N GLN A 137 4.66 7.78 -8.39
CA GLN A 137 4.84 6.33 -8.49
C GLN A 137 3.61 5.60 -9.04
N LEU A 138 2.42 6.18 -8.93
CA LEU A 138 1.18 5.57 -9.43
C LEU A 138 1.16 5.55 -10.97
N LEU A 139 1.61 6.62 -11.62
CA LEU A 139 1.73 6.66 -13.08
C LEU A 139 2.81 5.70 -13.57
N HIS A 140 3.93 5.60 -12.86
CA HIS A 140 4.97 4.62 -13.16
C HIS A 140 4.46 3.18 -13.02
N ALA A 141 3.68 2.88 -11.98
CA ALA A 141 3.04 1.58 -11.78
C ALA A 141 2.12 1.21 -12.95
N VAL A 142 1.31 2.17 -13.40
CA VAL A 142 0.41 2.00 -14.54
C VAL A 142 1.17 1.77 -15.84
N GLY A 143 2.24 2.54 -16.10
CA GLY A 143 3.10 2.33 -17.26
C GLY A 143 3.79 0.96 -17.25
N PHE A 144 4.24 0.52 -16.07
CA PHE A 144 4.84 -0.80 -15.89
C PHE A 144 3.83 -1.92 -16.17
N ALA A 145 2.63 -1.84 -15.59
CA ALA A 145 1.55 -2.81 -15.84
C ALA A 145 1.15 -2.85 -17.32
N HIS A 146 1.12 -1.69 -17.99
CA HIS A 146 0.86 -1.62 -19.43
C HIS A 146 1.93 -2.37 -20.23
N ALA A 147 3.21 -2.16 -19.91
CA ALA A 147 4.31 -2.85 -20.57
C ALA A 147 4.30 -4.36 -20.30
N ALA A 148 3.96 -4.81 -19.09
CA ALA A 148 3.79 -6.22 -18.77
C ALA A 148 2.65 -6.85 -19.59
N ARG A 149 1.49 -6.17 -19.66
CA ARG A 149 0.35 -6.61 -20.49
C ARG A 149 0.72 -6.73 -21.97
N LEU A 150 1.45 -5.77 -22.52
CA LEU A 150 1.91 -5.81 -23.92
C LEU A 150 2.88 -6.96 -24.19
N ARG A 151 3.64 -7.40 -23.18
CA ARG A 151 4.52 -8.57 -23.24
C ARG A 151 3.79 -9.90 -23.00
N GLY A 152 2.50 -9.86 -22.66
CA GLY A 152 1.73 -11.06 -22.30
C GLY A 152 2.14 -11.66 -20.95
N GLU A 153 2.69 -10.85 -20.05
CA GLU A 153 3.08 -11.27 -18.71
C GLU A 153 1.86 -11.27 -17.78
N ASP A 154 1.76 -12.29 -16.93
CA ASP A 154 0.74 -12.40 -15.88
C ASP A 154 1.22 -11.70 -14.60
N THR A 155 1.37 -10.38 -14.70
CA THR A 155 1.93 -9.52 -13.64
C THR A 155 0.86 -8.58 -13.09
N VAL A 156 0.65 -8.61 -11.78
CA VAL A 156 -0.12 -7.58 -11.05
C VAL A 156 0.84 -6.54 -10.48
N VAL A 157 0.41 -5.29 -10.48
CA VAL A 157 1.14 -4.19 -9.85
C VAL A 157 0.34 -3.62 -8.68
N LEU A 158 0.91 -3.61 -7.48
CA LEU A 158 0.33 -2.94 -6.31
C LEU A 158 1.04 -1.62 -6.08
N ALA A 159 0.30 -0.53 -6.21
CA ALA A 159 0.80 0.83 -6.05
C ALA A 159 0.21 1.47 -4.80
N MET A 160 1.08 1.96 -3.92
CA MET A 160 0.70 2.50 -2.61
C MET A 160 0.68 4.02 -2.63
N CYS A 161 -0.26 4.64 -1.92
CA CYS A 161 -0.22 6.07 -1.63
C CYS A 161 -0.97 6.42 -0.32
N GLY A 162 -0.77 7.64 0.19
CA GLY A 162 -1.51 8.15 1.35
C GLY A 162 -2.77 8.93 0.95
N ASP A 163 -3.63 9.27 1.92
CA ASP A 163 -4.86 10.03 1.68
C ASP A 163 -4.62 11.39 1.00
N GLY A 164 -3.60 12.15 1.43
CA GLY A 164 -3.24 13.43 0.81
C GLY A 164 -2.82 13.30 -0.65
N ALA A 165 -2.15 12.20 -1.02
CA ALA A 165 -1.74 11.95 -2.41
C ALA A 165 -2.94 11.75 -3.35
N THR A 166 -4.12 11.43 -2.81
CA THR A 166 -5.35 11.29 -3.62
C THR A 166 -5.94 12.62 -4.09
N SER A 167 -5.34 13.74 -3.70
CA SER A 167 -5.65 15.09 -4.18
C SER A 167 -4.71 15.53 -5.31
N GLU A 168 -3.66 14.77 -5.64
CA GLU A 168 -2.74 15.07 -6.73
C GLU A 168 -3.35 14.71 -8.10
N GLY A 169 -2.98 15.46 -9.14
CA GLY A 169 -3.37 15.17 -10.53
C GLY A 169 -2.95 13.77 -10.98
N ASP A 170 -1.73 13.36 -10.63
CA ASP A 170 -1.16 12.06 -10.96
C ASP A 170 -2.01 10.88 -10.45
N PHE A 171 -2.67 11.02 -9.30
CA PHE A 171 -3.61 10.01 -8.81
C PHE A 171 -4.79 9.84 -9.76
N HIS A 172 -5.40 10.96 -10.19
CA HIS A 172 -6.54 10.96 -11.10
C HIS A 172 -6.16 10.40 -12.48
N GLU A 173 -4.99 10.78 -12.99
CA GLU A 173 -4.48 10.29 -14.28
C GLU A 173 -4.16 8.79 -14.23
N ALA A 174 -3.51 8.31 -13.17
CA ALA A 174 -3.17 6.90 -13.01
C ALA A 174 -4.42 6.01 -12.96
N LEU A 175 -5.43 6.38 -12.16
CA LEU A 175 -6.69 5.65 -12.08
C LEU A 175 -7.40 5.59 -13.44
N ASN A 176 -7.48 6.72 -14.15
CA ASN A 176 -8.14 6.78 -15.45
C ASN A 176 -7.41 5.93 -16.51
N PHE A 177 -6.07 6.02 -16.59
CA PHE A 177 -5.29 5.20 -17.51
C PHE A 177 -5.42 3.70 -17.19
N ALA A 178 -5.31 3.31 -15.92
CA ALA A 178 -5.48 1.92 -15.51
C ALA A 178 -6.85 1.37 -15.93
N ALA A 179 -7.91 2.16 -15.73
CA ALA A 179 -9.28 1.78 -16.09
C ALA A 179 -9.48 1.65 -17.60
N VAL A 180 -9.08 2.67 -18.38
CA VAL A 180 -9.25 2.69 -19.84
C VAL A 180 -8.51 1.54 -20.53
N PHE A 181 -7.30 1.22 -20.05
CA PHE A 181 -6.50 0.14 -20.62
C PHE A 181 -6.75 -1.22 -19.95
N HIS A 182 -7.68 -1.30 -18.99
CA HIS A 182 -8.00 -2.50 -18.22
C HIS A 182 -6.75 -3.19 -17.65
N LEU A 183 -5.90 -2.40 -16.98
CA LEU A 183 -4.60 -2.86 -16.48
C LEU A 183 -4.72 -3.56 -15.12
N PRO A 184 -3.89 -4.58 -14.85
CA PRO A 184 -3.86 -5.31 -13.58
C PRO A 184 -3.12 -4.48 -12.50
N VAL A 185 -3.72 -3.37 -12.08
CA VAL A 185 -3.16 -2.47 -11.05
C VAL A 185 -4.08 -2.39 -9.84
N VAL A 186 -3.53 -2.65 -8.66
CA VAL A 186 -4.19 -2.45 -7.36
C VAL A 186 -3.66 -1.14 -6.75
N PHE A 187 -4.55 -0.17 -6.55
CA PHE A 187 -4.21 1.07 -5.84
C PHE A 187 -4.55 0.92 -4.36
N LEU A 188 -3.54 0.77 -3.51
CA LEU A 188 -3.71 0.69 -2.06
C LEU A 188 -3.52 2.08 -1.44
N VAL A 189 -4.63 2.71 -1.05
CA VAL A 189 -4.59 4.01 -0.35
C VAL A 189 -4.60 3.80 1.15
N GLN A 190 -3.54 4.23 1.83
CA GLN A 190 -3.43 4.25 3.28
C GLN A 190 -3.98 5.57 3.82
N ASN A 191 -5.21 5.53 4.34
CA ASN A 191 -5.88 6.69 4.91
C ASN A 191 -5.72 6.72 6.44
N ASN A 192 -4.74 7.47 6.93
CA ASN A 192 -4.53 7.68 8.37
C ASN A 192 -5.27 8.92 8.90
N GLY A 193 -6.05 9.58 8.04
CA GLY A 193 -6.87 10.75 8.37
C GLY A 193 -6.15 12.09 8.25
N TYR A 194 -4.84 12.12 7.97
CA TYR A 194 -4.05 13.35 7.92
C TYR A 194 -2.95 13.35 6.84
N ALA A 195 -2.94 14.40 6.03
CA ALA A 195 -1.79 14.76 5.21
C ALA A 195 -0.91 15.76 5.98
N ILE A 196 0.10 15.25 6.70
CA ILE A 196 0.99 16.02 7.59
C ILE A 196 0.22 16.68 8.75
N SER A 197 -0.44 17.81 8.49
CA SER A 197 -1.26 18.56 9.45
C SER A 197 -2.67 18.85 8.92
N VAL A 198 -2.98 18.44 7.70
CA VAL A 198 -4.26 18.72 7.04
C VAL A 198 -5.18 17.52 7.23
N PRO A 199 -6.31 17.66 7.94
CA PRO A 199 -7.25 16.56 8.12
C PRO A 199 -7.94 16.20 6.81
N LEU A 200 -8.37 14.93 6.69
CA LEU A 200 -9.06 14.40 5.50
C LEU A 200 -10.27 15.25 5.06
N SER A 201 -11.00 15.84 6.00
CA SER A 201 -12.15 16.71 5.71
C SER A 201 -11.80 17.98 4.92
N ARG A 202 -10.52 18.37 4.87
CA ARG A 202 -9.99 19.44 4.02
C ARG A 202 -9.34 18.94 2.73
N GLN A 203 -9.20 17.63 2.56
CA GLN A 203 -8.64 17.02 1.35
C GLN A 203 -9.72 16.66 0.33
N THR A 204 -10.87 16.16 0.78
CA THR A 204 -11.94 15.75 -0.14
C THR A 204 -13.32 15.83 0.50
N ALA A 205 -14.33 16.15 -0.31
CA ALA A 205 -15.74 16.08 0.05
C ALA A 205 -16.36 14.69 -0.22
N ALA A 206 -15.61 13.75 -0.82
CA ALA A 206 -16.10 12.41 -1.07
C ALA A 206 -16.41 11.67 0.25
N PRO A 207 -17.49 10.87 0.35
CA PRO A 207 -17.83 10.16 1.58
C PRO A 207 -16.73 9.20 2.06
N SER A 208 -15.94 8.68 1.12
CA SER A 208 -14.68 7.99 1.39
C SER A 208 -13.78 8.07 0.16
N ILE A 209 -12.47 7.85 0.34
CA ILE A 209 -11.53 7.79 -0.79
C ILE A 209 -11.93 6.70 -1.80
N ALA A 210 -12.48 5.58 -1.33
CA ALA A 210 -12.93 4.49 -2.20
C ALA A 210 -14.03 4.93 -3.20
N HIS A 211 -14.82 5.97 -2.88
CA HIS A 211 -15.80 6.52 -3.82
C HIS A 211 -15.16 7.19 -5.03
N LYS A 212 -13.91 7.68 -4.92
CA LYS A 212 -13.20 8.29 -6.06
C LYS A 212 -13.07 7.30 -7.24
N GLY A 213 -12.98 5.99 -6.96
CA GLY A 213 -12.90 4.96 -7.99
C GLY A 213 -14.12 4.90 -8.92
N ILE A 214 -15.31 5.24 -8.43
CA ILE A 214 -16.57 5.17 -9.18
C ILE A 214 -16.50 6.03 -10.45
N GLY A 215 -15.93 7.24 -10.34
CA GLY A 215 -15.80 8.17 -11.46
C GLY A 215 -14.92 7.63 -12.60
N TYR A 216 -14.07 6.65 -12.32
CA TYR A 216 -13.19 5.98 -13.28
C TYR A 216 -13.72 4.61 -13.70
N GLY A 217 -14.90 4.19 -13.23
CA GLY A 217 -15.39 2.83 -13.43
C GLY A 217 -14.57 1.76 -12.69
N MET A 218 -13.86 2.14 -11.64
CA MET A 218 -13.06 1.24 -10.81
C MET A 218 -13.81 0.89 -9.52
N ARG A 219 -13.72 -0.38 -9.11
CA ARG A 219 -14.29 -0.84 -7.85
C ARG A 219 -13.51 -0.28 -6.67
N GLY A 220 -14.18 0.47 -5.80
CA GLY A 220 -13.63 0.89 -4.51
C GLY A 220 -13.97 -0.13 -3.41
N ARG A 221 -12.99 -0.43 -2.55
CA ARG A 221 -13.20 -1.23 -1.33
C ARG A 221 -12.59 -0.50 -0.14
N ARG A 222 -13.19 -0.71 1.03
CA ARG A 222 -12.72 -0.20 2.32
C ARG A 222 -12.44 -1.39 3.20
N VAL A 223 -11.35 -1.32 3.95
CA VAL A 223 -10.88 -2.34 4.86
C VAL A 223 -10.32 -1.66 6.10
N ASP A 224 -10.48 -2.27 7.26
CA ASP A 224 -9.82 -1.82 8.47
C ASP A 224 -8.31 -1.98 8.30
N GLY A 225 -7.57 -0.86 8.26
CA GLY A 225 -6.13 -0.85 8.02
C GLY A 225 -5.30 -1.48 9.14
N ASN A 226 -5.90 -1.77 10.30
CA ASN A 226 -5.26 -2.47 11.41
C ASN A 226 -5.58 -3.97 11.43
N ASP A 227 -6.53 -4.42 10.61
CA ASP A 227 -6.92 -5.82 10.53
C ASP A 227 -6.16 -6.52 9.39
N LEU A 228 -5.02 -7.10 9.76
CA LEU A 228 -4.19 -7.88 8.84
C LEU A 228 -4.96 -9.03 8.18
N ALA A 229 -5.90 -9.68 8.88
CA ALA A 229 -6.66 -10.79 8.30
C ALA A 229 -7.59 -10.30 7.19
N ALA A 230 -8.29 -9.19 7.42
CA ALA A 230 -9.14 -8.56 6.42
C ALA A 230 -8.34 -8.06 5.21
N LEU A 231 -7.17 -7.46 5.44
CA LEU A 231 -6.28 -7.03 4.37
C LEU A 231 -5.81 -8.20 3.50
N LEU A 232 -5.35 -9.30 4.11
CA LEU A 232 -4.89 -10.51 3.41
C LEU A 232 -6.01 -11.27 2.67
N ALA A 233 -7.27 -11.10 3.10
CA ALA A 233 -8.44 -11.73 2.48
C ALA A 233 -9.07 -10.88 1.36
N LEU A 234 -8.77 -9.57 1.35
CA LEU A 234 -9.30 -8.63 0.35
C LEU A 234 -8.36 -8.44 -0.84
N LEU A 235 -7.07 -8.28 -0.56
CA LEU A 235 -6.01 -8.11 -1.56
C LEU A 235 -5.65 -9.45 -2.21
#